data_AF-A0A069ILG9-F1
#
_entry.id   AF-A0A069ILG9-F1
#
_cell.length_a   1.000
_cell.length_b   1.000
_cell.length_c   1.000
_cell.angle_alpha   90.00
_cell.angle_beta   90.00
_cell.angle_gamma   90.00
#
_symmetry.space_group_name_H-M   'P 1'
#
loop_
_entity.id
_entity.type
_entity.pdbx_description
1 polymer ?
#
loop_
_entity_poly.entity_id
_entity_poly.type
_entity_poly.pdbx_seq_one_letter_code
_entity_poly.pdbx_strand_id
1 'polypeptide(L)'
;MFGFSSKTVRPNPPLPFDMMAQAFYAVESNDDPSFASHMTRLAREALISQQYIDAFRFGFLLIEALYGNGKFQTRDLMRELVGNADFKSMLDQTIFSITNDPDDNRSAAKPTLTTHSTADALVKHLLDRRGFYFHGNLKRQDAWHPDRQAEAKPVAEIVVDLAGQIAAAHASAMFEPDIGPRFMTDAKSQGAAMTIKVQFHFIDDDGRQRTGAMDFEVPGTKPTSKLAIKVNGHFLSWAEVELNGSTLLSARGFIKETGAEIFRTQFLKPADEVVPKN
;
A
#
# COMPACT_ATOMS: atom_id res chain seq x y z
N MET A 1 4.18 7.84 26.89
CA MET A 1 4.81 7.24 25.70
C MET A 1 4.76 5.73 25.88
N PHE A 2 3.82 5.03 25.24
CA PHE A 2 3.63 3.59 25.44
C PHE A 2 4.60 2.82 24.54
N GLY A 3 5.49 2.02 25.14
CA GLY A 3 6.34 1.09 24.43
C GLY A 3 5.60 -0.22 24.20
N PHE A 4 5.18 -0.47 22.95
CA PHE A 4 4.65 -1.76 22.55
C PHE A 4 5.81 -2.67 22.10
N SER A 5 6.05 -3.76 22.83
CA SER A 5 6.88 -4.86 22.34
C SER A 5 5.95 -5.94 21.80
N SER A 6 5.82 -6.02 20.49
CA SER A 6 5.14 -7.14 19.83
C SER A 6 6.19 -8.16 19.39
N LYS A 7 6.01 -9.42 19.81
CA LYS A 7 6.63 -10.53 19.07
C LYS A 7 5.94 -10.58 17.71
N THR A 8 6.73 -10.62 16.64
CA THR A 8 6.22 -10.65 15.27
C THR A 8 5.51 -11.97 15.02
N VAL A 9 4.21 -12.03 15.31
CA VAL A 9 3.33 -12.97 14.62
C VAL A 9 3.34 -12.49 13.17
N ARG A 10 3.77 -13.34 12.23
CA ARG A 10 3.61 -13.09 10.80
C ARG A 10 2.30 -13.76 10.38
N PRO A 11 1.14 -13.10 10.53
CA PRO A 11 -0.07 -13.60 9.90
C PRO A 11 0.21 -13.61 8.39
N ASN A 12 -0.05 -14.75 7.75
CA ASN A 12 -0.13 -14.86 6.30
C ASN A 12 -1.62 -14.98 5.96
N PRO A 13 -2.42 -13.92 6.15
CA PRO A 13 -3.85 -14.03 5.94
C PRO A 13 -4.09 -14.27 4.44
N PRO A 14 -5.04 -15.15 4.07
CA PRO A 14 -5.49 -15.24 2.68
C PRO A 14 -5.90 -13.84 2.21
N LEU A 15 -5.64 -13.55 0.93
CA LEU A 15 -6.04 -12.30 0.27
C LEU A 15 -7.51 -12.01 0.64
N PRO A 16 -7.79 -10.89 1.31
CA PRO A 16 -9.14 -10.61 1.77
C PRO A 16 -10.12 -10.52 0.60
N PHE A 17 -11.34 -11.03 0.79
CA PHE A 17 -12.38 -10.98 -0.24
C PHE A 17 -12.65 -9.55 -0.73
N ASP A 18 -12.61 -8.56 0.17
CA ASP A 18 -12.74 -7.14 -0.19
C ASP A 18 -11.68 -6.71 -1.20
N MET A 19 -10.43 -7.15 -1.04
CA MET A 19 -9.35 -6.81 -1.98
C MET A 19 -9.51 -7.54 -3.33
N MET A 20 -9.96 -8.79 -3.34
CA MET A 20 -10.23 -9.51 -4.59
C MET A 20 -11.40 -8.89 -5.35
N ALA A 21 -12.50 -8.58 -4.66
CA ALA A 21 -13.67 -7.94 -5.27
C ALA A 21 -13.31 -6.56 -5.85
N GLN A 22 -12.60 -5.72 -5.09
CA GLN A 22 -12.13 -4.42 -5.56
C GLN A 22 -11.23 -4.53 -6.80
N ALA A 23 -10.37 -5.55 -6.86
CA ALA A 23 -9.54 -5.80 -8.04
C ALA A 23 -10.37 -6.13 -9.28
N PHE A 24 -11.44 -6.91 -9.14
CA PHE A 24 -12.36 -7.18 -10.27
C PHE A 24 -13.04 -5.90 -10.77
N TYR A 25 -13.59 -5.09 -9.86
CA TYR A 25 -14.23 -3.82 -10.26
C TYR A 25 -13.25 -2.83 -10.89
N ALA A 26 -12.01 -2.77 -10.40
CA ALA A 26 -10.99 -1.88 -10.95
C ALA A 26 -10.57 -2.24 -12.37
N VAL A 27 -10.53 -3.53 -12.72
CA VAL A 27 -10.20 -3.99 -14.08
C VAL A 27 -11.33 -3.71 -15.07
N GLU A 28 -12.58 -3.65 -14.61
CA GLU A 28 -13.70 -3.27 -15.48
C GLU A 28 -13.68 -1.79 -15.88
N SER A 29 -13.03 -0.93 -15.09
CA SER A 29 -13.05 0.52 -15.26
C SER A 29 -11.76 1.13 -15.81
N ASN A 30 -10.64 0.39 -15.87
CA ASN A 30 -9.31 0.95 -16.19
C ASN A 30 -8.44 0.07 -17.12
N ASP A 31 -7.29 0.62 -17.53
CA ASP A 31 -6.22 -0.05 -18.27
C ASP A 31 -5.77 -1.37 -17.62
N ASP A 32 -5.33 -2.32 -18.46
CA ASP A 32 -4.87 -3.66 -18.04
C ASP A 32 -3.59 -3.59 -17.16
N PRO A 33 -3.66 -3.90 -15.84
CA PRO A 33 -2.50 -3.86 -14.95
C PRO A 33 -1.64 -5.12 -15.06
N SER A 34 -2.02 -6.11 -15.88
CA SER A 34 -1.38 -7.43 -15.94
C SER A 34 0.11 -7.32 -16.29
N PHE A 35 0.45 -6.46 -17.24
CA PHE A 35 1.83 -6.25 -17.66
C PHE A 35 2.68 -5.67 -16.52
N ALA A 36 2.22 -4.59 -15.89
CA ALA A 36 2.93 -3.96 -14.77
C ALA A 36 3.10 -4.92 -13.59
N SER A 37 2.02 -5.61 -13.20
CA SER A 37 2.05 -6.62 -12.14
C SER A 37 3.03 -7.75 -12.43
N HIS A 38 3.00 -8.28 -13.66
CA HIS A 38 3.88 -9.37 -14.08
C HIS A 38 5.36 -8.96 -14.06
N MET A 39 5.69 -7.81 -14.65
CA MET A 39 7.08 -7.33 -14.73
C MET A 39 7.63 -6.97 -13.35
N THR A 40 6.83 -6.33 -12.50
CA THR A 40 7.22 -6.04 -11.11
C THR A 40 7.46 -7.32 -10.32
N ARG A 41 6.63 -8.36 -10.50
CA ARG A 41 6.84 -9.67 -9.88
C ARG A 41 8.16 -10.30 -10.32
N LEU A 42 8.42 -10.35 -11.63
CA LEU A 42 9.68 -10.91 -12.16
C LEU A 42 10.91 -10.15 -11.63
N ALA A 43 10.85 -8.82 -11.62
CA ALA A 43 11.94 -7.99 -11.10
C ALA A 43 12.22 -8.27 -9.62
N ARG A 44 11.18 -8.40 -8.80
CA ARG A 44 11.30 -8.74 -7.37
C ARG A 44 11.83 -10.16 -7.14
N GLU A 45 11.31 -11.15 -7.87
CA GLU A 45 11.79 -12.54 -7.79
C GLU A 45 13.28 -12.64 -8.14
N ALA A 46 13.71 -11.95 -9.19
CA ALA A 46 15.11 -11.89 -9.60
C ALA A 46 15.97 -11.18 -8.54
N LEU A 47 15.49 -10.09 -7.93
CA LEU A 47 16.20 -9.38 -6.87
C LEU A 47 16.41 -10.28 -5.64
N ILE A 48 15.36 -10.96 -5.19
CA ILE A 48 15.38 -11.92 -4.06
C ILE A 48 16.35 -13.07 -4.36
N SER A 49 16.36 -13.55 -5.61
CA SER A 49 17.24 -14.62 -6.08
C SER A 49 18.66 -14.16 -6.38
N GLN A 50 19.00 -12.88 -6.11
CA GLN A 50 20.30 -12.27 -6.37
C GLN A 50 20.71 -12.26 -7.86
N GLN A 51 19.74 -12.41 -8.75
CA GLN A 51 19.89 -12.25 -10.20
C GLN A 51 19.72 -10.77 -10.56
N TYR A 52 20.61 -9.93 -10.03
CA TYR A 52 20.51 -8.47 -10.09
C TYR A 52 20.48 -7.91 -11.52
N ILE A 53 21.19 -8.54 -12.46
CA ILE A 53 21.14 -8.12 -13.89
C ILE A 53 19.73 -8.32 -14.46
N ASP A 54 19.08 -9.45 -14.15
CA ASP A 54 17.73 -9.73 -14.64
C ASP A 54 16.67 -8.90 -13.90
N ALA A 55 16.84 -8.68 -12.59
CA ALA A 55 16.03 -7.73 -11.83
C ALA A 55 16.08 -6.33 -12.46
N PHE A 56 17.29 -5.87 -12.81
CA PHE A 56 17.46 -4.61 -13.52
C PHE A 56 16.77 -4.61 -14.88
N ARG A 57 16.93 -5.68 -15.66
CA ARG A 57 16.32 -5.80 -16.99
C ARG A 57 14.79 -5.78 -16.93
N PHE A 58 14.18 -6.59 -16.07
CA PHE A 58 12.72 -6.63 -15.95
C PHE A 58 12.15 -5.31 -15.45
N GLY A 59 12.77 -4.69 -14.44
CA GLY A 59 12.36 -3.37 -13.97
C GLY A 59 12.49 -2.30 -15.06
N PHE A 60 13.60 -2.28 -15.79
CA PHE A 60 13.80 -1.29 -16.86
C PHE A 60 12.86 -1.52 -18.06
N LEU A 61 12.56 -2.78 -18.42
CA LEU A 61 11.58 -3.09 -19.47
C LEU A 61 10.19 -2.58 -19.13
N LEU A 62 9.78 -2.66 -17.86
CA LEU A 62 8.53 -2.07 -17.39
C LEU A 62 8.53 -0.55 -17.59
N ILE A 63 9.60 0.12 -17.17
CA ILE A 63 9.76 1.58 -17.34
C ILE A 63 9.71 1.96 -18.83
N GLU A 64 10.46 1.26 -19.68
CA GLU A 64 10.51 1.52 -21.13
C GLU A 64 9.14 1.31 -21.80
N ALA A 65 8.40 0.27 -21.41
CA ALA A 65 7.08 -0.02 -21.97
C ALA A 65 6.03 1.04 -21.61
N LEU A 66 6.02 1.52 -20.35
CA LEU A 66 5.00 2.47 -19.88
C LEU A 66 5.35 3.93 -20.17
N TYR A 67 6.63 4.30 -20.06
CA TYR A 67 7.06 5.70 -20.11
C TYR A 67 7.96 6.02 -21.31
N GLY A 68 8.38 5.01 -22.07
CA GLY A 68 9.25 5.20 -23.23
C GLY A 68 8.53 5.59 -24.52
N ASN A 69 7.20 5.56 -24.56
CA ASN A 69 6.39 5.99 -25.71
C ASN A 69 6.84 5.36 -27.05
N GLY A 70 7.20 4.06 -27.01
CA GLY A 70 7.72 3.31 -28.15
C GLY A 70 9.13 3.71 -28.63
N LYS A 71 9.82 4.61 -27.92
CA LYS A 71 11.20 5.02 -28.22
C LYS A 71 12.18 4.11 -27.49
N PHE A 72 13.17 3.61 -28.22
CA PHE A 72 14.21 2.71 -27.69
C PHE A 72 15.64 3.22 -27.95
N GLN A 73 15.78 4.26 -28.79
CA GLN A 73 17.05 4.94 -29.00
C GLN A 73 17.34 5.85 -27.81
N THR A 74 18.55 5.76 -27.23
CA THR A 74 18.91 6.41 -25.97
C THR A 74 18.51 7.88 -25.89
N ARG A 75 18.79 8.67 -26.93
CA ARG A 75 18.47 10.12 -26.96
C ARG A 75 16.96 10.37 -26.90
N ASP A 76 16.19 9.64 -27.70
CA ASP A 76 14.74 9.84 -27.76
C ASP A 76 14.07 9.27 -26.51
N LEU A 77 14.48 8.10 -26.03
CA LEU A 77 13.99 7.53 -24.78
C LEU A 77 14.30 8.45 -23.57
N MET A 78 15.49 9.05 -23.52
CA MET A 78 15.81 10.05 -22.50
C MET A 78 14.84 11.22 -22.51
N ARG A 79 14.51 11.74 -23.71
CA ARG A 79 13.55 12.85 -23.85
C ARG A 79 12.16 12.45 -23.36
N GLU A 80 11.67 11.26 -23.69
CA GLU A 80 10.35 10.81 -23.23
C GLU A 80 10.32 10.61 -21.70
N LEU A 81 11.32 9.93 -21.13
CA LEU A 81 11.38 9.67 -19.69
C LEU A 81 11.51 10.96 -18.86
N VAL A 82 12.38 11.89 -19.29
CA VAL A 82 12.54 13.20 -18.61
C VAL A 82 11.35 14.12 -18.89
N GLY A 83 10.66 13.94 -20.01
CA GLY A 83 9.45 14.71 -20.34
C GLY A 83 8.21 14.28 -19.55
N ASN A 84 8.21 13.10 -18.94
CA ASN A 84 7.07 12.56 -18.21
C ASN A 84 7.07 13.01 -16.74
N ALA A 85 6.11 13.86 -16.37
CA ALA A 85 6.03 14.43 -15.02
C ALA A 85 5.78 13.37 -13.93
N ASP A 86 4.91 12.40 -14.18
CA ASP A 86 4.57 11.35 -13.22
C ASP A 86 5.80 10.47 -12.93
N PHE A 87 6.52 10.07 -13.99
CA PHE A 87 7.74 9.28 -13.85
C PHE A 87 8.84 10.05 -13.12
N LYS A 88 8.99 11.36 -13.37
CA LYS A 88 9.91 12.21 -12.61
C LYS A 88 9.56 12.26 -11.13
N SER A 89 8.27 12.40 -10.81
CA SER A 89 7.82 12.36 -9.42
C SER A 89 8.17 11.03 -8.74
N MET A 90 8.00 9.90 -9.43
CA MET A 90 8.40 8.58 -8.90
C MET A 90 9.91 8.48 -8.67
N LEU A 91 10.73 9.02 -9.57
CA LEU A 91 12.19 9.06 -9.41
C LEU A 91 12.61 9.90 -8.20
N ASP A 92 12.05 11.09 -8.05
CA ASP A 92 12.33 11.96 -6.91
C ASP A 92 11.91 11.29 -5.60
N GLN A 93 10.77 10.59 -5.61
CA GLN A 93 10.31 9.79 -4.47
C GLN A 93 11.26 8.62 -4.16
N THR A 94 11.74 7.87 -5.15
CA THR A 94 12.75 6.80 -4.96
C THR A 94 14.06 7.34 -4.40
N ILE A 95 14.54 8.48 -4.92
CA ILE A 95 15.75 9.13 -4.42
C ILE A 95 15.55 9.49 -2.95
N PHE A 96 14.43 10.12 -2.62
CA PHE A 96 14.12 10.55 -1.26
C PHE A 96 13.96 9.36 -0.30
N SER A 97 13.17 8.36 -0.66
CA SER A 97 12.84 7.21 0.19
C SER A 97 14.10 6.42 0.52
N ILE A 98 14.87 6.00 -0.47
CA ILE A 98 16.04 5.16 -0.26
C ILE A 98 17.14 5.94 0.46
N THR A 99 17.38 7.21 0.12
CA THR A 99 18.47 7.98 0.74
C THR A 99 18.18 8.29 2.21
N ASN A 100 16.92 8.57 2.56
CA ASN A 100 16.52 8.99 3.90
C ASN A 100 15.92 7.88 4.76
N ASP A 101 15.83 6.63 4.29
CA ASP A 101 15.35 5.52 5.09
C ASP A 101 16.29 5.29 6.30
N PRO A 102 15.79 5.52 7.55
CA PRO A 102 16.57 5.35 8.76
C PRO A 102 16.79 3.87 9.12
N ASP A 103 15.94 2.98 8.62
CA ASP A 103 15.96 1.54 8.90
C ASP A 103 16.82 0.78 7.87
N ASP A 104 17.02 1.32 6.67
CA ASP A 104 17.85 0.71 5.62
C ASP A 104 19.24 1.36 5.46
N ASN A 105 20.09 1.25 6.48
CA ASN A 105 21.48 1.74 6.41
C ASN A 105 22.41 0.92 5.49
N ARG A 106 21.92 -0.08 4.76
CA ARG A 106 22.76 -1.00 3.96
C ARG A 106 22.36 -1.13 2.49
N SER A 107 21.36 -0.39 2.01
CA SER A 107 21.01 -0.37 0.60
C SER A 107 22.26 -0.10 -0.27
N ALA A 108 22.46 -0.96 -1.28
CA ALA A 108 23.52 -0.79 -2.26
C ALA A 108 23.23 0.38 -3.22
N ALA A 109 21.97 0.81 -3.33
CA ALA A 109 21.54 1.95 -4.13
C ALA A 109 21.93 3.32 -3.56
N LYS A 110 22.08 3.47 -2.23
CA LYS A 110 22.36 4.75 -1.57
C LYS A 110 23.53 5.53 -2.21
N PRO A 111 24.73 4.96 -2.41
CA PRO A 111 25.84 5.69 -3.05
C PRO A 111 25.53 6.15 -4.49
N THR A 112 24.81 5.32 -5.25
CA THR A 112 24.38 5.64 -6.62
C THR A 112 23.40 6.82 -6.63
N LEU A 113 22.44 6.85 -5.70
CA LEU A 113 21.46 7.92 -5.57
C LEU A 113 22.06 9.22 -5.05
N THR A 114 23.06 9.16 -4.16
CA THR A 114 23.83 10.35 -3.76
C THR A 114 24.59 10.96 -4.94
N THR A 115 25.13 10.11 -5.83
CA THR A 115 25.87 10.56 -7.03
C THR A 115 24.93 11.09 -8.12
N HIS A 116 23.76 10.48 -8.25
CA HIS A 116 22.74 10.80 -9.26
C HIS A 116 21.47 11.30 -8.56
N SER A 117 21.59 12.41 -7.85
CA SER A 117 20.59 12.92 -6.90
C SER A 117 19.41 13.67 -7.51
N THR A 118 19.33 13.74 -8.84
CA THR A 118 18.20 14.34 -9.56
C THR A 118 17.57 13.32 -10.50
N ALA A 119 16.26 13.42 -10.74
CA ALA A 119 15.55 12.57 -11.69
C ALA A 119 16.27 12.47 -13.04
N ASP A 120 16.66 13.59 -13.64
CA ASP A 120 17.34 13.64 -14.94
C ASP A 120 18.70 12.92 -14.92
N ALA A 121 19.49 13.11 -13.85
CA ALA A 121 20.79 12.44 -13.68
C ALA A 121 20.61 10.93 -13.49
N LEU A 122 19.59 10.53 -12.73
CA LEU A 122 19.27 9.13 -12.48
C LEU A 122 18.77 8.44 -13.76
N VAL A 123 17.87 9.08 -14.53
CA VAL A 123 17.43 8.55 -15.84
C VAL A 123 18.62 8.32 -16.76
N LYS A 124 19.52 9.31 -16.86
CA LYS A 124 20.73 9.16 -17.67
C LYS A 124 21.57 7.95 -17.19
N HIS A 125 21.77 7.81 -15.88
CA HIS A 125 22.51 6.69 -15.33
C HIS A 125 21.87 5.33 -15.65
N LEU A 126 20.54 5.22 -15.47
CA LEU A 126 19.81 3.98 -15.76
C LEU A 126 19.87 3.63 -17.26
N LEU A 127 19.78 4.62 -18.15
CA LEU A 127 19.94 4.42 -19.60
C LEU A 127 21.34 3.95 -19.99
N ASP A 128 22.38 4.54 -19.39
CA ASP A 128 23.77 4.11 -19.60
C ASP A 128 23.93 2.63 -19.17
N ARG A 129 23.32 2.25 -18.03
CA ARG A 129 23.34 0.87 -17.52
C ARG A 129 22.44 -0.08 -18.31
N ARG A 130 21.35 0.38 -18.91
CA ARG A 130 20.56 -0.38 -19.89
C ARG A 130 21.43 -0.72 -21.11
N GLY A 131 22.12 0.27 -21.67
CA GLY A 131 23.06 0.06 -22.77
C GLY A 131 24.09 -1.02 -22.45
N PHE A 132 24.61 -1.01 -21.22
CA PHE A 132 25.56 -2.00 -20.73
C PHE A 132 24.94 -3.39 -20.54
N TYR A 133 23.87 -3.52 -19.76
CA TYR A 133 23.34 -4.82 -19.34
C TYR A 133 22.42 -5.51 -20.34
N PHE A 134 21.85 -4.80 -21.32
CA PHE A 134 20.97 -5.41 -22.32
C PHE A 134 21.74 -5.93 -23.53
N HIS A 135 22.87 -5.31 -23.85
CA HIS A 135 23.59 -5.56 -25.09
C HIS A 135 24.95 -6.19 -24.77
N GLY A 136 25.03 -7.51 -24.88
CA GLY A 136 26.30 -8.22 -24.77
C GLY A 136 27.24 -7.81 -25.91
N ASN A 137 28.44 -7.34 -25.59
CA ASN A 137 29.48 -7.07 -26.57
C ASN A 137 30.79 -7.73 -26.15
N LEU A 138 31.06 -8.91 -26.70
CA LEU A 138 32.26 -9.71 -26.40
C LEU A 138 33.57 -9.04 -26.84
N LYS A 139 33.52 -7.96 -27.64
CA LYS A 139 34.71 -7.20 -28.06
C LYS A 139 35.10 -6.12 -27.04
N ARG A 140 34.19 -5.75 -26.12
CA ARG A 140 34.50 -4.81 -25.04
C ARG A 140 35.29 -5.53 -23.96
N GLN A 141 36.42 -4.94 -23.55
CA GLN A 141 37.22 -5.49 -22.45
C GLN A 141 36.50 -5.39 -21.10
N ASP A 142 35.54 -4.47 -20.99
CA ASP A 142 34.73 -4.23 -19.82
C ASP A 142 33.32 -4.82 -19.95
N ALA A 143 33.10 -5.81 -20.81
CA ALA A 143 31.77 -6.41 -20.98
C ALA A 143 31.23 -6.97 -19.65
N TRP A 144 29.91 -6.83 -19.43
CA TRP A 144 29.28 -7.47 -18.28
C TRP A 144 29.36 -9.00 -18.41
N HIS A 145 29.44 -9.67 -17.26
CA HIS A 145 29.39 -11.13 -17.20
C HIS A 145 28.28 -11.60 -16.26
N PRO A 146 27.60 -12.72 -16.59
CA PRO A 146 26.46 -13.21 -15.82
C PRO A 146 26.82 -13.67 -14.40
N ASP A 147 28.09 -13.96 -14.11
CA ASP A 147 28.59 -14.29 -12.78
C ASP A 147 28.88 -13.04 -11.92
N ARG A 148 29.00 -11.85 -12.52
CA ARG A 148 29.28 -10.58 -11.83
C ARG A 148 28.01 -9.83 -11.44
N GLN A 149 27.13 -10.50 -10.69
CA GLN A 149 25.84 -9.95 -10.30
C GLN A 149 25.95 -8.73 -9.37
N ALA A 150 26.92 -8.74 -8.44
CA ALA A 150 27.02 -7.72 -7.38
C ALA A 150 27.13 -6.29 -7.92
N GLU A 151 27.75 -6.10 -9.09
CA GLU A 151 27.91 -4.78 -9.73
C GLU A 151 26.57 -4.17 -10.20
N ALA A 152 25.57 -5.02 -10.47
CA ALA A 152 24.24 -4.60 -10.89
C ALA A 152 23.29 -4.34 -9.70
N LYS A 153 23.67 -4.77 -8.49
CA LYS A 153 22.81 -4.68 -7.30
C LYS A 153 22.26 -3.26 -7.04
N PRO A 154 23.06 -2.18 -7.10
CA PRO A 154 22.55 -0.83 -6.85
C PRO A 154 21.42 -0.43 -7.81
N VAL A 155 21.60 -0.67 -9.12
CA VAL A 155 20.59 -0.31 -10.11
C VAL A 155 19.40 -1.25 -10.10
N ALA A 156 19.59 -2.51 -9.71
CA ALA A 156 18.50 -3.46 -9.52
C ALA A 156 17.57 -3.02 -8.38
N GLU A 157 18.12 -2.63 -7.23
CA GLU A 157 17.34 -2.10 -6.10
C GLU A 157 16.51 -0.87 -6.53
N ILE A 158 17.13 0.07 -7.24
CA ILE A 158 16.45 1.29 -7.73
C ILE A 158 15.28 0.95 -8.64
N VAL A 159 15.49 0.13 -9.69
CA VAL A 159 14.40 -0.14 -10.63
C VAL A 159 13.31 -1.04 -10.04
N VAL A 160 13.62 -1.87 -9.04
CA VAL A 160 12.62 -2.67 -8.32
C VAL A 160 11.77 -1.80 -7.41
N ASP A 161 12.35 -0.77 -6.77
CA ASP A 161 11.58 0.24 -6.04
C ASP A 161 10.64 1.00 -6.98
N LEU A 162 11.15 1.50 -8.10
CA LEU A 162 10.34 2.16 -9.14
C LEU A 162 9.21 1.25 -9.65
N ALA A 163 9.52 -0.02 -9.96
CA ALA A 163 8.52 -1.00 -10.37
C ALA A 163 7.46 -1.25 -9.28
N GLY A 164 7.84 -1.14 -8.01
CA GLY A 164 6.92 -1.17 -6.87
C GLY A 164 5.99 0.04 -6.84
N GLN A 165 6.51 1.24 -7.07
CA GLN A 165 5.72 2.47 -7.15
C GLN A 165 4.75 2.46 -8.34
N ILE A 166 5.22 2.02 -9.51
CA ILE A 166 4.38 1.82 -10.70
C ILE A 166 3.24 0.85 -10.39
N ALA A 167 3.55 -0.33 -9.82
CA ALA A 167 2.52 -1.31 -9.46
C ALA A 167 1.52 -0.76 -8.43
N ALA A 168 1.98 0.04 -7.46
CA ALA A 168 1.11 0.70 -6.49
C ALA A 168 0.20 1.75 -7.15
N ALA A 169 0.72 2.52 -8.11
CA ALA A 169 -0.06 3.48 -8.89
C ALA A 169 -1.14 2.79 -9.73
N HIS A 170 -0.85 1.64 -10.36
CA HIS A 170 -1.88 0.86 -11.05
C HIS A 170 -2.90 0.23 -10.09
N ALA A 171 -2.47 -0.16 -8.89
CA ALA A 171 -3.36 -0.73 -7.88
C ALA A 171 -4.23 0.32 -7.18
N SER A 172 -3.92 1.62 -7.29
CA SER A 172 -4.70 2.69 -6.64
C SER A 172 -6.14 2.70 -7.12
N ALA A 173 -6.37 2.29 -8.37
CA ALA A 173 -7.68 2.10 -8.97
C ALA A 173 -8.62 1.26 -8.09
N MET A 174 -8.11 0.26 -7.36
CA MET A 174 -8.89 -0.59 -6.45
C MET A 174 -9.54 0.18 -5.29
N PHE A 175 -9.06 1.39 -5.03
CA PHE A 175 -9.47 2.23 -3.91
C PHE A 175 -10.17 3.51 -4.37
N GLU A 176 -10.57 3.59 -5.64
CA GLU A 176 -11.35 4.71 -6.14
C GLU A 176 -12.68 4.84 -5.36
N PRO A 177 -13.15 6.07 -5.08
CA PRO A 177 -14.30 6.29 -4.20
C PRO A 177 -15.60 5.64 -4.68
N ASP A 178 -15.72 5.33 -5.98
CA ASP A 178 -16.90 4.74 -6.61
C ASP A 178 -16.95 3.21 -6.50
N ILE A 179 -15.80 2.53 -6.34
CA ILE A 179 -15.73 1.07 -6.22
C ILE A 179 -16.44 0.58 -4.96
N GLY A 180 -16.24 1.26 -3.82
CA GLY A 180 -16.89 0.88 -2.55
C GLY A 180 -18.43 0.84 -2.64
N PRO A 181 -19.09 1.93 -3.09
CA PRO A 181 -20.52 1.97 -3.33
C PRO A 181 -21.03 0.95 -4.36
N ARG A 182 -20.32 0.74 -5.47
CA ARG A 182 -20.66 -0.29 -6.47
C ARG A 182 -20.60 -1.69 -5.86
N PHE A 183 -19.50 -2.02 -5.18
CA PHE A 183 -19.34 -3.30 -4.50
C PHE A 183 -20.46 -3.54 -3.48
N MET A 184 -20.85 -2.52 -2.71
CA MET A 184 -21.95 -2.65 -1.77
C MET A 184 -23.31 -2.83 -2.46
N THR A 185 -23.57 -2.11 -3.55
CA THR A 185 -24.79 -2.25 -4.36
C THR A 185 -24.94 -3.67 -4.91
N ASP A 186 -23.87 -4.18 -5.50
CA ASP A 186 -23.87 -5.52 -6.09
C ASP A 186 -23.97 -6.60 -5.01
N ALA A 187 -23.25 -6.43 -3.89
CA ALA A 187 -23.40 -7.30 -2.72
C ALA A 187 -24.85 -7.36 -2.23
N LYS A 188 -25.57 -6.23 -2.15
CA LYS A 188 -27.00 -6.22 -1.81
C LYS A 188 -27.85 -6.97 -2.85
N SER A 189 -27.61 -6.73 -4.14
CA SER A 189 -28.38 -7.37 -5.23
C SER A 189 -28.25 -8.90 -5.22
N GLN A 190 -27.11 -9.41 -4.77
CA GLN A 190 -26.82 -10.85 -4.68
C GLN A 190 -27.16 -11.44 -3.30
N GLY A 191 -27.77 -10.67 -2.39
CA GLY A 191 -28.05 -11.11 -1.02
C GLY A 191 -26.79 -11.37 -0.18
N ALA A 192 -25.64 -10.83 -0.61
CA ALA A 192 -24.33 -10.98 0.01
C ALA A 192 -23.94 -9.76 0.86
N ALA A 193 -24.89 -9.21 1.60
CA ALA A 193 -24.68 -8.10 2.53
C ALA A 193 -25.28 -8.44 3.91
N MET A 194 -24.71 -7.86 4.97
CA MET A 194 -25.24 -7.97 6.32
C MET A 194 -25.25 -6.62 7.00
N THR A 195 -26.11 -6.48 8.01
CA THR A 195 -26.16 -5.28 8.84
C THR A 195 -25.53 -5.58 10.20
N ILE A 196 -24.49 -4.83 10.56
CA ILE A 196 -23.93 -4.88 11.91
C ILE A 196 -24.52 -3.75 12.73
N LYS A 197 -25.30 -4.11 13.76
CA LYS A 197 -25.83 -3.16 14.74
C LYS A 197 -24.84 -3.00 15.88
N VAL A 198 -24.40 -1.78 16.14
CA VAL A 198 -23.60 -1.42 17.30
C VAL A 198 -24.51 -0.76 18.33
N GLN A 199 -24.58 -1.33 19.54
CA GLN A 199 -25.26 -0.75 20.69
C GLN A 199 -24.22 -0.29 21.69
N PHE A 200 -24.36 0.92 22.21
CA PHE A 200 -23.35 1.52 23.09
C PHE A 200 -23.97 2.29 24.25
N HIS A 201 -23.21 2.41 25.33
CA HIS A 201 -23.59 3.16 26.53
C HIS A 201 -22.58 4.27 26.77
N PHE A 202 -23.08 5.45 27.13
CA PHE A 202 -22.25 6.62 27.42
C PHE A 202 -22.87 7.46 28.54
N ILE A 203 -22.09 8.35 29.12
CA ILE A 203 -22.54 9.39 30.05
C ILE A 203 -22.55 10.70 29.28
N ASP A 204 -23.70 11.36 29.20
CA ASP A 204 -23.83 12.68 28.57
C ASP A 204 -23.22 13.78 29.46
N ASP A 205 -23.15 15.00 28.92
CA ASP A 205 -22.56 16.16 29.60
C ASP A 205 -23.30 16.53 30.91
N ASP A 206 -24.56 16.13 31.06
CA ASP A 206 -25.35 16.28 32.29
C ASP A 206 -25.04 15.19 33.34
N GLY A 207 -24.09 14.28 33.05
CA GLY A 207 -23.76 13.15 33.92
C GLY A 207 -24.77 12.00 33.86
N ARG A 208 -25.70 11.99 32.89
CA ARG A 208 -26.74 10.96 32.79
C ARG A 208 -26.28 9.82 31.90
N GLN A 209 -26.55 8.59 32.32
CA GLN A 209 -26.31 7.42 31.49
C GLN A 209 -27.33 7.35 30.34
N ARG A 210 -26.82 7.16 29.13
CA ARG A 210 -27.56 7.05 27.89
C ARG A 210 -27.17 5.78 27.15
N THR A 211 -28.07 5.33 26.29
CA THR A 211 -27.82 4.22 25.35
C THR A 211 -28.02 4.75 23.94
N GLY A 212 -27.11 4.43 23.05
CA GLY A 212 -27.23 4.69 21.61
C GLY A 212 -27.15 3.41 20.81
N ALA A 213 -27.55 3.50 19.55
CA ALA A 213 -27.38 2.43 18.59
C ALA A 213 -27.16 3.00 17.18
N MET A 214 -26.36 2.30 16.38
CA MET A 214 -26.18 2.61 14.96
C MET A 214 -25.98 1.33 14.15
N ASP A 215 -26.29 1.41 12.86
CA ASP A 215 -26.17 0.29 11.93
C ASP A 215 -25.04 0.56 10.94
N PHE A 216 -24.22 -0.45 10.69
CA PHE A 216 -23.21 -0.49 9.64
C PHE A 216 -23.62 -1.54 8.62
N GLU A 217 -23.91 -1.11 7.41
CA GLU A 217 -24.08 -2.04 6.30
C GLU A 217 -22.70 -2.46 5.78
N VAL A 218 -22.48 -3.77 5.66
CA VAL A 218 -21.19 -4.30 5.23
C VAL A 218 -21.37 -5.40 4.19
N PRO A 219 -20.49 -5.46 3.17
CA PRO A 219 -20.52 -6.54 2.21
C PRO A 219 -19.98 -7.83 2.83
N GLY A 220 -20.66 -8.95 2.55
CA GLY A 220 -20.33 -10.30 3.01
C GLY A 220 -21.49 -11.01 3.69
N THR A 221 -21.37 -12.34 3.79
CA THR A 221 -22.36 -13.22 4.43
C THR A 221 -21.87 -13.90 5.71
N LYS A 222 -20.59 -13.73 6.05
CA LYS A 222 -19.99 -14.33 7.26
C LYS A 222 -19.27 -13.30 8.13
N PRO A 223 -19.50 -13.29 9.45
CA PRO A 223 -18.74 -12.46 10.36
C PRO A 223 -17.28 -12.95 10.42
N THR A 224 -16.34 -12.01 10.44
CA THR A 224 -14.92 -12.31 10.65
C THR A 224 -14.33 -11.37 11.70
N SER A 225 -13.23 -11.76 12.34
CA SER A 225 -12.53 -10.88 13.29
C SER A 225 -12.04 -9.60 12.62
N LYS A 226 -11.62 -9.65 11.34
CA LYS A 226 -11.24 -8.45 10.57
C LYS A 226 -12.42 -7.48 10.43
N LEU A 227 -13.61 -8.01 10.11
CA LEU A 227 -14.83 -7.22 10.03
C LEU A 227 -15.18 -6.59 11.38
N ALA A 228 -15.16 -7.38 12.45
CA ALA A 228 -15.46 -6.91 13.80
C ALA A 228 -14.51 -5.78 14.25
N ILE A 229 -13.20 -5.92 13.98
CA ILE A 229 -12.20 -4.88 14.26
C ILE A 229 -12.45 -3.63 13.40
N LYS A 230 -12.70 -3.78 12.09
CA LYS A 230 -13.00 -2.64 11.21
C LYS A 230 -14.23 -1.87 11.69
N VAL A 231 -15.35 -2.57 11.93
CA VAL A 231 -16.59 -1.91 12.38
C VAL A 231 -16.39 -1.23 13.74
N ASN A 232 -15.73 -1.90 14.69
CA ASN A 232 -15.42 -1.28 15.98
C ASN A 232 -14.54 -0.04 15.80
N GLY A 233 -13.50 -0.10 14.97
CA GLY A 233 -12.64 1.05 14.66
C GLY A 233 -13.42 2.24 14.08
N HIS A 234 -14.28 1.99 13.09
CA HIS A 234 -15.14 3.02 12.51
C HIS A 234 -16.10 3.62 13.55
N PHE A 235 -16.70 2.79 14.41
CA PHE A 235 -17.54 3.25 15.51
C PHE A 235 -16.74 4.15 16.48
N LEU A 236 -15.51 3.78 16.83
CA LEU A 236 -14.68 4.57 17.74
C LEU A 236 -14.27 5.92 17.14
N SER A 237 -13.92 5.95 15.84
CA SER A 237 -13.67 7.21 15.14
C SER A 237 -14.91 8.12 15.09
N TRP A 238 -16.10 7.54 14.89
CA TRP A 238 -17.35 8.28 14.98
C TRP A 238 -17.60 8.81 16.40
N ALA A 239 -17.42 7.97 17.42
CA ALA A 239 -17.65 8.32 18.82
C ALA A 239 -16.71 9.43 19.31
N GLU A 240 -15.46 9.43 18.85
CA GLU A 240 -14.48 10.49 19.16
C GLU A 240 -14.95 11.87 18.71
N VAL A 241 -15.63 11.95 17.57
CA VAL A 241 -16.15 13.20 17.00
C VAL A 241 -17.51 13.56 17.60
N GLU A 242 -18.44 12.61 17.61
CA GLU A 242 -19.86 12.86 17.89
C GLU A 242 -20.23 12.76 19.36
N LEU A 243 -19.45 12.04 20.17
CA LEU A 243 -19.61 11.96 21.63
C LEU A 243 -18.57 12.83 22.35
N ASN A 244 -18.03 13.85 21.68
CA ASN A 244 -17.10 14.78 22.30
C ASN A 244 -17.75 15.46 23.51
N GLY A 245 -17.07 15.44 24.67
CA GLY A 245 -17.61 15.91 25.97
C GLY A 245 -18.29 14.81 26.80
N SER A 246 -18.76 13.74 26.16
CA SER A 246 -19.38 12.59 26.82
C SER A 246 -18.37 11.49 27.17
N THR A 247 -18.68 10.67 28.17
CA THR A 247 -17.83 9.50 28.53
C THR A 247 -18.42 8.23 27.95
N LEU A 248 -17.81 7.67 26.89
CA LEU A 248 -18.17 6.36 26.36
C LEU A 248 -17.82 5.26 27.39
N LEU A 249 -18.78 4.38 27.71
CA LEU A 249 -18.61 3.32 28.69
C LEU A 249 -18.43 1.94 28.04
N SER A 250 -19.22 1.63 27.02
CA SER A 250 -19.16 0.32 26.35
C SER A 250 -19.79 0.35 24.97
N ALA A 251 -19.39 -0.61 24.13
CA ALA A 251 -20.02 -0.90 22.86
C ALA A 251 -20.08 -2.42 22.62
N ARG A 252 -21.18 -2.88 22.02
CA ARG A 252 -21.40 -4.27 21.60
C ARG A 252 -21.88 -4.27 20.15
N GLY A 253 -21.23 -5.06 19.32
CA GLY A 253 -21.59 -5.23 17.92
C GLY A 253 -22.29 -6.57 17.68
N PHE A 254 -23.40 -6.53 16.95
CA PHE A 254 -24.22 -7.71 16.63
C PHE A 254 -24.53 -7.76 15.14
N ILE A 255 -24.61 -8.97 14.59
CA ILE A 255 -25.25 -9.18 13.28
C ILE A 255 -26.76 -9.00 13.48
N LYS A 256 -27.37 -8.02 12.82
CA LYS A 256 -28.77 -7.62 13.05
C LYS A 256 -29.75 -8.76 12.75
N GLU A 257 -29.45 -9.56 11.74
CA GLU A 257 -30.32 -10.64 11.25
C GLU A 257 -30.31 -11.86 12.17
N THR A 258 -29.19 -12.14 12.85
CA THR A 258 -29.03 -13.36 13.67
C THR A 258 -28.91 -13.08 15.17
N GLY A 259 -28.63 -11.84 15.56
CA GLY A 259 -28.31 -11.46 16.94
C GLY A 259 -26.93 -11.91 17.43
N ALA A 260 -26.10 -12.52 16.57
CA ALA A 260 -24.77 -12.99 16.96
C ALA A 260 -23.85 -11.81 17.33
N GLU A 261 -23.30 -11.82 18.55
CA GLU A 261 -22.31 -10.84 19.00
C GLU A 261 -20.97 -11.10 18.30
N ILE A 262 -20.41 -10.07 17.67
CA ILE A 262 -19.14 -10.14 16.93
C ILE A 262 -18.00 -9.38 17.61
N PHE A 263 -18.33 -8.42 18.49
CA PHE A 263 -17.37 -7.78 19.37
C PHE A 263 -18.03 -7.18 20.61
N ARG A 264 -17.19 -6.95 21.62
CA ARG A 264 -17.49 -6.17 22.82
C ARG A 264 -16.28 -5.34 23.20
N THR A 265 -16.52 -4.07 23.53
CA THR A 265 -15.51 -3.15 24.05
C THR A 265 -16.03 -2.48 25.31
N GLN A 266 -15.14 -2.31 26.29
CA GLN A 266 -15.41 -1.64 27.56
C GLN A 266 -14.35 -0.59 27.80
N PHE A 267 -14.78 0.56 28.32
CA PHE A 267 -13.95 1.69 28.67
C PHE A 267 -14.09 1.97 30.16
N LEU A 268 -12.99 2.38 30.79
CA LEU A 268 -13.01 2.77 32.19
C LEU A 268 -13.45 4.23 32.29
N LYS A 269 -14.36 4.53 33.23
CA LYS A 269 -14.66 5.91 33.60
C LYS A 269 -13.39 6.52 34.21
N PRO A 270 -12.90 7.68 33.73
CA PRO A 270 -11.84 8.41 34.42
C PRO A 270 -12.28 8.69 35.86
N ALA A 271 -11.35 8.56 36.82
CA ALA A 271 -11.64 8.96 38.20
C ALA A 271 -11.97 10.46 38.21
N ASP A 272 -13.01 10.86 38.94
CA ASP A 272 -13.34 12.28 39.09
C ASP A 272 -12.11 12.99 39.68
N GLU A 273 -11.64 14.07 39.04
CA GLU A 273 -10.53 14.85 39.58
C GLU A 273 -10.90 15.31 40.99
N VAL A 274 -10.13 14.85 41.99
CA VAL A 274 -10.23 15.33 43.35
C VAL A 274 -9.75 16.77 43.33
N VAL A 275 -10.68 17.72 43.17
CA VAL A 275 -10.40 19.14 43.37
C VAL A 275 -9.85 19.28 44.79
N PRO A 276 -8.60 19.74 44.98
CA PRO A 276 -8.07 19.96 46.31
C PRO A 276 -8.99 20.95 47.03
N LYS A 277 -9.50 20.57 48.20
CA LYS A 277 -10.16 21.53 49.08
C LYS A 277 -9.08 22.50 49.57
N ASN A 278 -9.16 23.75 49.12
CA ASN A 278 -8.41 24.87 49.70
C ASN A 278 -8.82 25.09 51.16
#